data_AF-A0A2K3L101-F1
#
_entry.id   AF-A0A2K3L101-F1
#
_cell.length_a   1.000
_cell.length_b   1.000
_cell.length_c   1.000
_cell.angle_alpha   90.00
_cell.angle_beta   90.00
_cell.angle_gamma   90.00
#
_symmetry.space_group_name_H-M   'P 1'
#
loop_
_entity.id
_entity.type
_entity.pdbx_description
1 polymer ?
#
loop_
_entity_poly.entity_id
_entity_poly.type
_entity_poly.pdbx_seq_one_letter_code
_entity_poly.pdbx_strand_id
1 'polypeptide(L)'
;MKPNIVPNCIRTENYMITFEVEEEKFPLFGKKYQLKFTNDVSAETHHCLVHFPSLIRLAREAGLEYVEIQNLTEFYDDNRLNLVSLIVAARAQLAGLLTNYAPNLLDTRGRLLPRSYDMLGLYTTFIFQKPPDPDITPPIATPILQDASYNLDEVPVSFYHFP
;
A
#
# COMPACT_ATOMS: atom_id res chain seq x y z
N MET A 1 22.37 -30.96 0.79
CA MET A 1 21.52 -29.81 1.20
C MET A 1 20.24 -30.37 1.79
N LYS A 2 19.83 -29.94 3.00
CA LYS A 2 18.54 -30.34 3.57
C LYS A 2 17.41 -29.67 2.77
N PRO A 3 16.37 -30.39 2.33
CA PRO A 3 15.45 -29.94 1.29
C PRO A 3 14.43 -28.84 1.69
N ASN A 4 14.48 -28.29 2.91
CA ASN A 4 13.41 -27.43 3.44
C ASN A 4 13.89 -26.12 4.10
N ILE A 5 15.09 -25.62 3.76
CA ILE A 5 15.58 -24.37 4.33
C ILE A 5 15.11 -23.22 3.44
N VAL A 6 14.31 -22.32 3.99
CA VAL A 6 13.93 -21.08 3.30
C VAL A 6 15.22 -20.27 3.07
N PRO A 7 15.51 -19.82 1.85
CA PRO A 7 16.71 -19.04 1.59
C PRO A 7 16.72 -17.80 2.48
N ASN A 8 17.79 -17.66 3.26
CA ASN A 8 17.98 -16.56 4.20
C ASN A 8 18.15 -15.19 3.50
N CYS A 9 18.45 -15.22 2.20
CA CYS A 9 18.60 -14.03 1.38
C CYS A 9 17.89 -14.20 0.04
N ILE A 10 17.14 -13.18 -0.34
CA ILE A 10 16.57 -13.01 -1.68
C ILE A 10 17.25 -11.79 -2.29
N ARG A 11 17.93 -11.99 -3.43
CA ARG A 11 18.65 -10.93 -4.11
C ARG A 11 18.15 -10.80 -5.55
N THR A 12 17.79 -9.58 -5.92
CA THR A 12 17.44 -9.19 -7.28
C THR A 12 18.38 -8.10 -7.76
N GLU A 13 18.17 -7.60 -8.97
CA GLU A 13 18.89 -6.42 -9.49
C GLU A 13 18.52 -5.15 -8.73
N ASN A 14 17.32 -5.12 -8.17
CA ASN A 14 16.67 -3.94 -7.63
C ASN A 14 16.75 -3.84 -6.10
N TYR A 15 16.80 -4.98 -5.43
CA TYR A 15 16.83 -5.04 -3.98
C TYR A 15 17.45 -6.33 -3.45
N MET A 16 17.74 -6.31 -2.15
CA MET A 16 18.16 -7.46 -1.37
C MET A 16 17.32 -7.52 -0.09
N ILE A 17 16.76 -8.69 0.17
CA ILE A 17 16.07 -9.03 1.42
C ILE A 17 16.92 -10.04 2.16
N THR A 18 17.22 -9.76 3.42
CA THR A 18 17.98 -10.66 4.31
C THR A 18 17.17 -10.91 5.57
N PHE A 19 16.88 -12.17 5.88
CA PHE A 19 16.21 -12.52 7.13
C PHE A 19 17.22 -12.56 8.28
N GLU A 20 16.83 -12.12 9.48
CA GLU A 20 17.78 -12.07 10.61
C GLU A 20 18.15 -13.47 11.15
N VAL A 21 17.27 -14.46 10.95
CA VAL A 21 17.41 -15.82 11.50
C VAL A 21 16.99 -16.84 10.45
N GLU A 22 17.76 -17.91 10.25
CA GLU A 22 17.33 -19.05 9.44
C GLU A 22 16.31 -19.88 10.22
N GLU A 23 15.13 -20.08 9.63
CA GLU A 23 14.07 -20.88 10.23
C GLU A 23 13.52 -21.87 9.20
N GLU A 24 13.15 -23.07 9.65
CA GLU A 24 12.51 -24.08 8.79
C GLU A 24 11.09 -23.65 8.36
N LYS A 25 10.44 -22.79 9.15
CA LYS A 25 9.13 -22.21 8.85
C LYS A 25 9.05 -20.80 9.46
N PHE A 26 8.47 -19.85 8.74
CA PHE A 26 8.26 -18.51 9.30
C PHE A 26 7.24 -18.51 10.45
N PRO A 27 7.53 -17.81 11.56
CA PRO A 27 6.59 -17.62 12.66
C PRO A 27 5.49 -16.66 12.21
N LEU A 28 4.32 -16.75 12.86
CA LEU A 28 3.17 -15.87 12.55
C LEU A 28 3.46 -14.39 12.84
N PHE A 29 4.37 -14.11 13.78
CA PHE A 29 4.72 -12.76 14.22
C PHE A 29 6.22 -12.66 14.49
N GLY A 30 6.73 -11.43 14.42
CA GLY A 30 8.10 -11.11 14.86
C GLY A 30 9.20 -11.57 13.91
N LYS A 31 8.87 -12.16 12.75
CA LYS A 31 9.89 -12.44 11.73
C LYS A 31 10.41 -11.14 11.15
N LYS A 32 11.67 -10.84 11.38
CA LYS A 32 12.33 -9.64 10.89
C LYS A 32 13.15 -9.91 9.64
N TYR A 33 13.22 -8.90 8.79
CA TYR A 33 14.08 -8.87 7.63
C TYR A 33 14.63 -7.47 7.39
N GLN A 34 15.79 -7.41 6.77
CA GLN A 34 16.39 -6.19 6.26
C GLN A 34 16.07 -6.09 4.77
N LEU A 35 15.62 -4.92 4.34
CA LEU A 35 15.41 -4.58 2.93
C LEU A 35 16.41 -3.49 2.54
N LYS A 36 17.13 -3.75 1.45
CA LYS A 36 18.08 -2.81 0.86
C LYS A 36 17.78 -2.66 -0.62
N PHE A 37 17.51 -1.44 -1.07
CA PHE A 37 17.36 -1.14 -2.49
C PHE A 37 18.73 -0.85 -3.11
N THR A 38 18.95 -1.30 -4.34
CA THR A 38 20.24 -1.14 -5.05
C THR A 38 20.61 0.34 -5.26
N ASN A 39 19.61 1.21 -5.43
CA ASN A 39 19.81 2.63 -5.69
C ASN A 39 19.70 3.52 -4.44
N ASP A 40 19.48 2.93 -3.26
CA ASP A 40 19.35 3.68 -2.02
C ASP A 40 20.70 3.71 -1.27
N VAL A 41 21.16 4.92 -1.00
CA VAL A 41 22.41 5.20 -0.25
C VAL A 41 22.16 5.18 1.26
N SER A 42 20.90 5.11 1.68
CA SER A 42 20.49 5.07 3.08
C SER A 42 20.82 3.74 3.75
N ALA A 43 20.81 3.75 5.09
CA ALA A 43 21.00 2.53 5.87
C ALA A 43 19.90 1.50 5.59
N GLU A 44 20.25 0.22 5.72
CA GLU A 44 19.35 -0.91 5.50
C GLU A 44 18.12 -0.80 6.41
N THR A 45 16.93 -0.88 5.80
CA THR A 45 15.67 -0.68 6.54
C THR A 45 15.25 -1.99 7.16
N HIS A 46 14.94 -1.97 8.46
CA HIS A 46 14.50 -3.15 9.21
C HIS A 46 12.98 -3.22 9.21
N HIS A 47 12.43 -4.37 8.82
CA HIS A 47 11.01 -4.60 8.68
C HIS A 47 10.58 -5.88 9.40
N CYS A 48 9.28 -5.98 9.66
CA CYS A 48 8.62 -7.19 10.14
C CYS A 48 7.76 -7.78 9.02
N LEU A 49 7.80 -9.11 8.87
CA LEU A 49 6.95 -9.82 7.94
C LEU A 49 5.49 -9.78 8.43
N VAL A 50 4.57 -9.52 7.50
CA VAL A 50 3.13 -9.51 7.77
C VAL A 50 2.54 -10.84 7.34
N HIS A 51 1.91 -11.55 8.26
CA HIS A 51 1.16 -12.77 7.96
C HIS A 51 -0.33 -12.43 7.74
N PHE A 52 -0.77 -12.38 6.48
CA PHE A 52 -2.13 -11.93 6.14
C PHE A 52 -3.27 -12.66 6.87
N PRO A 53 -3.26 -14.00 7.04
CA PRO A 53 -4.30 -14.66 7.82
C PRO A 53 -4.37 -14.18 9.27
N SER A 54 -3.22 -13.85 9.88
CA SER A 54 -3.18 -13.26 11.22
C SER A 54 -3.71 -11.82 11.21
N LEU A 55 -3.34 -11.02 10.21
CA LEU A 55 -3.82 -9.64 10.04
C LEU A 55 -5.34 -9.59 9.92
N ILE A 56 -5.94 -10.43 9.06
CA ILE A 56 -7.38 -10.50 8.85
C ILE A 56 -8.11 -10.90 10.15
N ARG A 57 -7.59 -11.91 10.86
CA ARG A 57 -8.16 -12.34 12.14
C ARG A 57 -8.15 -11.20 13.17
N LEU A 58 -7.02 -10.51 13.30
CA LEU A 58 -6.88 -9.39 14.25
C LEU A 58 -7.77 -8.20 13.86
N ALA A 59 -7.90 -7.89 12.57
CA ALA A 59 -8.81 -6.84 12.09
C ALA A 59 -10.26 -7.18 12.46
N ARG A 60 -10.68 -8.44 12.29
CA ARG A 60 -11.99 -8.91 12.72
C ARG A 60 -12.21 -8.79 14.23
N GLU A 61 -11.20 -9.16 15.02
CA GLU A 61 -11.25 -9.00 16.49
C GLU A 61 -11.39 -7.52 16.89
N ALA A 62 -10.87 -6.60 16.08
CA ALA A 62 -11.04 -5.16 16.23
C ALA A 62 -12.36 -4.61 15.65
N GLY A 63 -13.26 -5.48 15.15
CA GLY A 63 -14.55 -5.09 14.58
C GLY A 63 -14.48 -4.56 13.16
N LEU A 64 -13.41 -4.87 12.41
CA LEU A 64 -13.28 -4.52 11.00
C LEU A 64 -13.61 -5.73 10.11
N GLU A 65 -14.27 -5.47 8.99
CA GLU A 65 -14.54 -6.47 7.96
C GLU A 65 -13.48 -6.39 6.87
N TYR A 66 -12.96 -7.55 6.47
CA TYR A 66 -12.05 -7.67 5.34
C TYR A 66 -12.81 -7.38 4.05
N VAL A 67 -12.27 -6.47 3.24
CA VAL A 67 -12.80 -6.17 1.90
C VAL A 67 -11.89 -6.77 0.84
N GLU A 68 -10.61 -6.41 0.88
CA GLU A 68 -9.68 -6.74 -0.18
C GLU A 68 -8.24 -6.75 0.31
N ILE A 69 -7.45 -7.69 -0.21
CA ILE A 69 -6.00 -7.67 -0.22
C ILE A 69 -5.60 -7.98 -1.65
N GLN A 70 -4.84 -7.09 -2.29
CA GLN A 70 -4.44 -7.22 -3.69
C GLN A 70 -2.97 -6.86 -3.87
N ASN A 71 -2.23 -7.64 -4.67
CA ASN A 71 -0.85 -7.30 -4.95
C ASN A 71 -0.78 -5.98 -5.74
N LEU A 72 0.21 -5.14 -5.47
CA LEU A 72 0.32 -3.85 -6.13
C LEU A 72 0.54 -3.96 -7.65
N THR A 73 1.11 -5.07 -8.15
CA THR A 73 1.21 -5.33 -9.59
C THR A 73 -0.15 -5.59 -10.21
N GLU A 74 -0.99 -6.40 -9.55
CA GLU A 74 -2.35 -6.71 -10.00
C GLU A 74 -3.23 -5.46 -9.97
N PHE A 75 -3.19 -4.72 -8.86
CA PHE A 75 -3.88 -3.44 -8.72
C PHE A 75 -3.51 -2.45 -9.84
N TYR A 76 -2.22 -2.38 -10.18
CA TYR A 76 -1.73 -1.52 -11.26
C TYR A 76 -2.29 -1.95 -12.63
N ASP A 77 -2.26 -3.25 -12.92
CA ASP A 77 -2.73 -3.77 -14.21
C ASP A 77 -4.25 -3.60 -14.38
N ASP A 78 -5.04 -3.87 -13.33
CA ASP A 78 -6.51 -3.75 -13.34
C ASP A 78 -6.98 -2.31 -13.56
N ASN A 79 -6.26 -1.34 -13.01
CA ASN A 79 -6.68 0.06 -13.03
C ASN A 79 -5.88 0.91 -14.04
N ARG A 80 -5.01 0.29 -14.86
CA ARG A 80 -4.05 0.92 -15.80
C ARG A 80 -4.64 2.00 -16.70
N LEU A 81 -5.92 1.87 -17.11
CA LEU A 81 -6.60 2.84 -17.97
C LEU A 81 -7.13 4.08 -17.21
N ASN A 82 -7.40 3.96 -15.91
CA ASN A 82 -7.92 5.02 -15.04
C ASN A 82 -6.85 5.60 -14.07
N LEU A 83 -5.66 4.98 -14.03
CA LEU A 83 -4.63 5.21 -13.01
C LEU A 83 -3.62 6.32 -13.32
N VAL A 84 -3.56 6.94 -14.49
CA VAL A 84 -2.56 8.02 -14.69
C VAL A 84 -2.79 9.16 -13.69
N SER A 85 -4.05 9.46 -13.36
CA SER A 85 -4.40 10.45 -12.34
C SER A 85 -4.42 9.88 -10.91
N LEU A 86 -4.88 8.63 -10.72
CA LEU A 86 -4.96 8.03 -9.38
C LEU A 86 -3.61 7.51 -8.87
N ILE A 87 -2.67 7.10 -9.73
CA ILE A 87 -1.26 6.88 -9.36
C ILE A 87 -0.60 8.22 -9.03
N VAL A 88 -0.97 9.33 -9.67
CA VAL A 88 -0.46 10.66 -9.28
C VAL A 88 -1.02 11.11 -7.92
N ALA A 89 -2.26 10.74 -7.58
CA ALA A 89 -2.84 10.97 -6.26
C ALA A 89 -2.30 10.01 -5.19
N ALA A 90 -2.18 8.71 -5.51
CA ALA A 90 -1.54 7.71 -4.67
C ALA A 90 -0.05 8.01 -4.52
N ARG A 91 0.60 8.61 -5.54
CA ARG A 91 1.93 9.23 -5.41
C ARG A 91 1.92 10.25 -4.27
N ALA A 92 0.93 11.11 -4.03
CA ALA A 92 1.05 12.03 -2.89
C ALA A 92 1.25 11.32 -1.52
N GLN A 93 0.72 10.10 -1.34
CA GLN A 93 0.87 9.32 -0.10
C GLN A 93 1.96 8.21 -0.17
N LEU A 94 2.19 7.64 -1.35
CA LEU A 94 3.14 6.57 -1.66
C LEU A 94 4.46 7.11 -2.28
N ALA A 95 4.52 8.36 -2.74
CA ALA A 95 5.71 9.03 -3.29
C ALA A 95 6.77 9.25 -2.23
N GLY A 96 6.42 9.40 -0.96
CA GLY A 96 7.44 9.35 0.10
C GLY A 96 8.21 8.03 0.07
N LEU A 97 7.53 6.93 -0.24
CA LEU A 97 8.05 5.56 -0.27
C LEU A 97 8.57 5.11 -1.65
N LEU A 98 8.13 5.72 -2.76
CA LEU A 98 8.56 5.31 -4.11
C LEU A 98 9.53 6.30 -4.76
N THR A 99 9.46 7.59 -4.43
CA THR A 99 10.34 8.61 -5.04
C THR A 99 11.77 8.52 -4.52
N ASN A 100 11.95 8.02 -3.29
CA ASN A 100 13.27 7.84 -2.69
C ASN A 100 13.91 6.48 -3.06
N TYR A 101 13.10 5.44 -3.28
CA TYR A 101 13.59 4.06 -3.36
C TYR A 101 13.54 3.45 -4.77
N ALA A 102 12.72 4.02 -5.67
CA ALA A 102 12.56 3.52 -7.03
C ALA A 102 12.57 4.66 -8.07
N PRO A 103 13.74 5.30 -8.31
CA PRO A 103 13.87 6.25 -9.39
C PRO A 103 13.60 5.54 -10.74
N ASN A 104 12.85 6.18 -11.62
CA ASN A 104 12.52 5.67 -12.96
C ASN A 104 11.69 4.36 -12.94
N LEU A 105 10.58 4.33 -12.20
CA LEU A 105 9.57 3.25 -12.29
C LEU A 105 8.83 3.25 -13.64
N LEU A 106 8.50 4.43 -14.15
CA LEU A 106 7.69 4.61 -15.35
C LEU A 106 8.57 5.04 -16.53
N ASP A 107 8.17 4.64 -17.75
CA ASP A 107 8.68 5.18 -18.99
C ASP A 107 8.16 6.61 -19.23
N THR A 108 8.66 7.27 -20.27
CA THR A 108 8.24 8.63 -20.64
C THR A 108 6.77 8.74 -21.05
N ARG A 109 6.09 7.62 -21.26
CA ARG A 109 4.65 7.52 -21.57
C ARG A 109 3.81 7.19 -20.33
N GLY A 110 4.42 7.16 -19.15
CA GLY A 110 3.75 6.84 -17.89
C GLY A 110 3.46 5.36 -17.67
N ARG A 111 4.09 4.45 -18.45
CA ARG A 111 3.92 3.00 -18.29
C ARG A 111 5.00 2.42 -17.39
N LEU A 112 4.65 1.50 -16.51
CA LEU A 112 5.61 0.78 -15.68
C LEU A 112 6.66 0.05 -16.52
N LEU A 113 7.93 0.23 -16.16
CA LEU A 113 9.04 -0.48 -16.79
C LEU A 113 9.05 -1.95 -16.33
N PRO A 114 9.45 -2.91 -17.19
CA PRO A 114 9.47 -4.33 -16.81
C PRO A 114 10.28 -4.61 -15.53
N ARG A 115 11.43 -3.93 -15.37
CA ARG A 115 12.29 -4.00 -14.18
C ARG A 115 11.69 -3.41 -12.91
N SER A 116 10.48 -2.88 -12.97
CA SER A 116 9.83 -2.20 -11.84
C SER A 116 8.68 -3.02 -11.26
N TYR A 117 8.25 -4.07 -11.97
CA TYR A 117 7.22 -4.98 -11.51
C TYR A 117 7.67 -5.82 -10.30
N ASP A 118 8.94 -6.22 -10.23
CA ASP A 118 9.48 -6.97 -9.08
C ASP A 118 9.47 -6.12 -7.79
N MET A 119 9.83 -4.84 -7.88
CA MET A 119 9.74 -3.89 -6.76
C MET A 119 8.30 -3.65 -6.32
N LEU A 120 7.36 -3.44 -7.26
CA LEU A 120 5.95 -3.31 -6.91
C LEU A 120 5.40 -4.58 -6.27
N GLY A 121 5.85 -5.75 -6.74
CA GLY A 121 5.44 -7.05 -6.22
C GLY A 121 5.76 -7.28 -4.74
N LEU A 122 6.69 -6.52 -4.15
CA LEU A 122 6.97 -6.53 -2.72
C LEU A 122 5.84 -5.93 -1.86
N TYR A 123 4.97 -5.13 -2.47
CA TYR A 123 3.92 -4.39 -1.79
C TYR A 123 2.54 -4.93 -2.13
N THR A 124 1.60 -4.67 -1.23
CA THR A 124 0.23 -5.17 -1.32
C THR A 124 -0.69 -4.11 -0.74
N THR A 125 -1.80 -3.83 -1.43
CA THR A 125 -2.88 -3.00 -0.91
C THR A 125 -3.78 -3.85 -0.03
N PHE A 126 -4.32 -3.28 1.04
CA PHE A 126 -5.29 -3.95 1.88
C PHE A 126 -6.35 -2.96 2.34
N ILE A 127 -7.60 -3.39 2.31
CA ILE A 127 -8.76 -2.58 2.64
C ILE A 127 -9.58 -3.37 3.66
N PHE A 128 -9.84 -2.71 4.79
CA PHE A 128 -10.78 -3.14 5.80
C PHE A 128 -11.84 -2.06 5.94
N GLN A 129 -13.10 -2.47 6.07
CA GLN A 129 -14.20 -1.56 6.31
C GLN A 129 -14.68 -1.70 7.74
N LYS A 130 -15.00 -0.57 8.38
CA LYS A 130 -15.79 -0.60 9.61
C LYS A 130 -17.23 -0.88 9.21
N PRO A 131 -17.86 -1.96 9.70
CA PRO A 131 -19.27 -2.22 9.44
C PRO A 131 -20.11 -1.00 9.87
N PRO A 132 -21.16 -0.65 9.12
CA PRO A 132 -22.08 0.38 9.55
C PRO A 132 -22.65 -0.01 10.91
N ASP A 133 -22.68 0.94 11.83
CA ASP A 133 -23.31 0.74 13.14
C ASP A 133 -24.81 0.50 12.89
N PRO A 134 -25.39 -0.62 13.38
CA PRO A 134 -26.80 -0.93 13.17
C PRO A 134 -27.74 0.16 13.70
N ASP A 135 -27.28 0.99 14.64
CA ASP A 135 -28.07 2.07 15.24
C ASP A 135 -27.80 3.45 14.61
N ILE A 136 -26.81 3.57 13.72
CA ILE A 136 -26.59 4.80 12.94
C ILE A 136 -27.49 4.73 11.71
N THR A 137 -28.61 5.43 11.78
CA THR A 137 -29.35 5.81 10.56
C THR A 137 -28.36 6.47 9.60
N PRO A 138 -28.26 6.03 8.33
CA PRO A 138 -27.38 6.69 7.38
C PRO A 138 -27.75 8.18 7.37
N PRO A 139 -26.77 9.10 7.44
CA PRO A 139 -27.09 10.52 7.35
C PRO A 139 -27.93 10.71 6.10
N ILE A 140 -29.10 11.33 6.28
CA ILE A 140 -30.08 11.59 5.22
C ILE A 140 -29.32 12.04 3.98
N ALA A 141 -29.54 11.32 2.88
CA ALA A 141 -28.82 11.44 1.63
C ALA A 141 -28.41 12.89 1.35
N THR A 142 -27.14 13.05 0.98
CA THR A 142 -26.56 14.30 0.46
C THR A 142 -27.61 15.05 -0.36
N PRO A 143 -27.93 16.32 -0.04
CA PRO A 143 -28.91 17.05 -0.82
C PRO A 143 -28.43 17.04 -2.26
N ILE A 144 -29.28 16.57 -3.16
CA ILE A 144 -29.09 16.68 -4.60
C ILE A 144 -28.79 18.16 -4.84
N LEU A 145 -27.57 18.46 -5.29
CA LEU A 145 -27.22 19.79 -5.77
C LEU A 145 -28.25 20.15 -6.84
N GLN A 146 -29.18 21.03 -6.50
CA GLN A 146 -29.93 21.75 -7.51
C GLN A 146 -28.88 22.51 -8.32
N ASP A 147 -28.89 22.32 -9.64
CA ASP A 147 -28.09 23.08 -10.60
C ASP A 147 -28.39 24.58 -10.39
N ALA A 148 -27.63 25.21 -9.50
CA ALA A 148 -27.69 26.64 -9.23
C ALA A 148 -26.51 27.28 -9.95
N SER A 149 -26.85 27.71 -11.15
CA SER A 149 -26.07 28.59 -12.00
C SER A 149 -25.61 29.86 -11.26
N TYR A 150 -24.32 30.18 -11.38
CA TYR A 150 -23.62 31.47 -11.21
C TYR A 150 -23.76 32.27 -9.88
N ASN A 151 -22.64 32.48 -9.17
CA ASN A 151 -21.80 33.69 -9.27
C ASN A 151 -20.61 33.62 -8.29
N LEU A 152 -19.46 34.08 -8.78
CA LEU A 152 -18.27 34.43 -8.00
C LEU A 152 -18.63 35.55 -7.01
N ASP A 153 -18.44 35.32 -5.71
CA ASP A 153 -17.71 36.19 -4.77
C ASP A 153 -18.11 35.89 -3.30
N GLU A 154 -17.07 35.85 -2.46
CA GLU A 154 -17.06 35.79 -0.99
C GLU A 154 -17.21 34.44 -0.23
N VAL A 155 -16.31 34.33 0.76
CA VAL A 155 -15.76 33.18 1.52
C VAL A 155 -16.69 32.68 2.66
N PRO A 156 -16.51 31.48 3.28
CA PRO A 156 -15.42 31.26 4.24
C PRO A 156 -14.80 29.85 4.23
N VAL A 157 -13.47 29.81 4.39
CA VAL A 157 -12.73 28.59 4.69
C VAL A 157 -12.87 28.28 6.18
N SER A 158 -13.62 27.24 6.54
CA SER A 158 -13.65 26.72 7.91
C SER A 158 -12.62 25.60 8.05
N PHE A 159 -11.51 25.89 8.72
CA PHE A 159 -10.60 24.87 9.23
C PHE A 159 -11.15 24.33 10.55
N TYR A 160 -11.48 23.04 10.59
CA TYR A 160 -11.76 22.34 11.84
C TYR A 160 -10.46 21.71 12.36
N HIS A 161 -10.05 22.16 13.54
CA HIS A 161 -9.04 21.53 14.37
C HIS A 161 -9.78 20.68 15.41
N PHE A 162 -9.42 19.41 15.56
CA PHE A 162 -9.91 18.56 16.64
C PHE A 162 -8.73 18.08 17.51
N PRO A 163 -8.95 17.96 18.84
CA PRO A 163 -7.92 17.77 19.86
C PRO A 163 -7.22 16.41 19.79
#